data_AF-A0A0Q8IAI2-F1
#
_entry.id   AF-A0A0Q8IAI2-F1
#
_cell.length_a   1.000
_cell.length_b   1.000
_cell.length_c   1.000
_cell.angle_alpha   90.00
_cell.angle_beta   90.00
_cell.angle_gamma   90.00
#
_symmetry.space_group_name_H-M   'P 1'
#
loop_
_entity.id
_entity.type
_entity.pdbx_description
1 polymer ?
#
loop_
_entity_poly.entity_id
_entity_poly.type
_entity_poly.pdbx_seq_one_letter_code
_entity_poly.pdbx_strand_id
1 'polypeptide(L)' 'MKRFDSGTLIPGSTWKAEAESEAEVVRRAVENLKNFHGETIVRPEMVERIKERIVDVDAKGTTKH' A
#
# COMPACT_ATOMS: atom_id res chain seq x y z
N MET A 1 13.50 -0.30 -2.72
CA MET A 1 12.43 -0.86 -1.87
C MET A 1 11.10 -0.37 -2.43
N LYS A 2 10.01 -1.09 -2.18
CA LYS A 2 8.67 -0.70 -2.59
C LYS A 2 7.96 -0.03 -1.43
N ARG A 3 7.15 0.99 -1.71
CA ARG A 3 6.36 1.71 -0.72
C ARG A 3 4.92 1.91 -1.20
N PHE A 4 3.97 1.77 -0.27
CA PHE A 4 2.59 2.19 -0.44
C PHE A 4 2.19 3.14 0.68
N ASP A 5 1.61 4.28 0.33
CA ASP A 5 0.99 5.22 1.28
C ASP A 5 -0.53 5.10 1.19
N SER A 6 -1.18 4.63 2.25
CA SER A 6 -2.62 4.40 2.28
C SER A 6 -3.43 5.67 2.05
N GLY A 7 -2.89 6.84 2.40
CA GLY A 7 -3.51 8.14 2.12
C GLY A 7 -3.78 8.40 0.62
N THR A 8 -3.08 7.71 -0.28
CA THR A 8 -3.30 7.80 -1.74
C THR A 8 -4.51 6.99 -2.23
N LEU A 9 -5.04 6.10 -1.38
CA LEU A 9 -6.22 5.28 -1.65
C LEU A 9 -7.40 5.66 -0.74
N ILE A 10 -7.12 5.91 0.55
CA ILE A 10 -8.10 6.23 1.59
C ILE A 10 -7.80 7.63 2.14
N PRO A 11 -8.63 8.64 1.83
CA PRO A 11 -8.46 9.98 2.36
C PRO A 11 -8.37 9.99 3.89
N GLY A 12 -7.37 10.67 4.44
CA GLY A 12 -7.14 10.78 5.88
C GLY A 12 -6.37 9.61 6.51
N SER A 13 -6.05 8.56 5.77
CA SER A 13 -5.20 7.47 6.27
C SER A 13 -3.73 7.90 6.31
N THR A 14 -3.07 7.68 7.45
CA THR A 14 -1.64 7.99 7.66
C THR A 14 -0.76 6.74 7.61
N TRP A 15 -1.36 5.57 7.39
CA TRP A 15 -0.64 4.31 7.37
C TRP A 15 0.15 4.12 6.07
N LYS A 16 1.32 3.49 6.19
CA LYS A 16 2.21 3.19 5.06
C LYS A 16 2.86 1.81 5.24
N ALA A 17 3.20 1.17 4.12
CA ALA A 17 3.98 -0.06 4.08
C ALA A 17 5.20 0.09 3.18
N GLU A 18 6.35 -0.39 3.68
CA GLU A 18 7.60 -0.48 2.92
C GLU A 18 8.15 -1.90 3.02
N ALA A 19 8.58 -2.47 1.89
CA ALA A 19 9.20 -3.79 1.83
C ALA A 19 10.12 -3.95 0.61
N GLU A 20 10.92 -5.01 0.57
CA GLU A 20 11.80 -5.29 -0.56
C GLU A 20 11.03 -5.73 -1.81
N SER A 21 9.86 -6.35 -1.64
CA SER A 21 9.02 -6.85 -2.74
C SER A 21 7.66 -6.17 -2.76
N GLU A 22 7.13 -6.01 -3.97
CA GLU A 22 5.79 -5.48 -4.17
C GLU A 22 4.72 -6.39 -3.53
N ALA A 23 4.90 -7.71 -3.63
CA ALA A 23 3.99 -8.68 -3.05
C ALA A 23 3.81 -8.50 -1.53
N GLU A 24 4.90 -8.23 -0.81
CA GLU A 24 4.84 -7.99 0.64
C GLU A 24 4.18 -6.64 0.97
N VAL A 25 4.40 -5.60 0.16
CA VAL A 25 3.68 -4.32 0.31
C VAL A 25 2.18 -4.51 0.08
N VAL A 26 1.79 -5.21 -0.98
CA VAL A 26 0.38 -5.52 -1.29
C VAL A 26 -0.27 -6.30 -0.15
N ARG A 27 0.41 -7.34 0.37
CA ARG A 27 -0.09 -8.14 1.50
C ARG A 27 -0.40 -7.25 2.71
N ARG A 28 0.55 -6.41 3.11
CA ARG A 28 0.38 -5.50 4.26
C ARG A 28 -0.74 -4.49 4.03
N ALA A 29 -0.85 -3.94 2.82
CA ALA A 29 -1.92 -3.01 2.48
C ALA A 29 -3.31 -3.68 2.58
N VAL A 30 -3.43 -4.91 2.08
CA VAL A 30 -4.66 -5.72 2.21
C VAL A 30 -4.98 -6.03 3.68
N GLU A 31 -3.99 -6.36 4.50
CA GLU A 31 -4.17 -6.55 5.95
C GLU A 31 -4.64 -5.25 6.62
N ASN A 32 -4.09 -4.10 6.23
CA ASN A 32 -4.53 -2.79 6.74
C ASN A 32 -5.99 -2.49 6.37
N LEU A 33 -6.41 -2.75 5.13
CA LEU A 33 -7.80 -2.58 4.70
C LEU A 33 -8.77 -3.41 5.56
N LYS A 34 -8.41 -4.67 5.82
CA LYS A 34 -9.25 -5.57 6.62
C LYS A 34 -9.35 -5.13 8.08
N ASN A 35 -8.23 -4.76 8.69
CA ASN A 35 -8.15 -4.56 10.14
C ASN A 35 -8.53 -3.14 10.58
N PHE A 36 -8.13 -2.12 9.83
CA PHE A 36 -8.29 -0.71 10.24
C PHE A 36 -9.45 -0.01 9.56
N HIS A 37 -9.88 -0.50 8.39
CA HIS A 37 -10.96 0.11 7.62
C HIS A 37 -12.24 -0.75 7.62
N GLY A 38 -12.23 -1.90 8.29
CA GLY A 38 -13.39 -2.79 8.41
C GLY A 38 -13.76 -3.48 7.11
N GLU A 39 -12.86 -3.52 6.13
CA GLU A 39 -13.13 -4.09 4.81
C GLU A 39 -13.14 -5.62 4.90
N THR A 40 -14.33 -6.20 5.01
CA THR A 40 -14.48 -7.66 5.17
C THR A 40 -14.24 -8.44 3.88
N ILE A 41 -14.37 -7.80 2.72
CA ILE A 41 -14.19 -8.41 1.39
C ILE A 41 -13.24 -7.56 0.57
N VAL A 42 -12.06 -8.11 0.26
CA VAL A 42 -11.10 -7.43 -0.62
C VAL A 42 -11.29 -7.89 -2.06
N ARG A 43 -11.89 -7.02 -2.88
CA ARG A 43 -12.11 -7.24 -4.31
C ARG A 43 -10.79 -7.16 -5.11
N PRO A 44 -10.66 -7.92 -6.21
CA PRO A 44 -9.46 -7.86 -7.07
C PRO A 44 -9.12 -6.44 -7.53
N GLU A 45 -10.12 -5.64 -7.91
CA GLU A 45 -9.94 -4.24 -8.30
C GLU A 45 -9.22 -3.40 -7.22
N MET A 46 -9.49 -3.66 -5.94
CA MET A 46 -8.81 -2.94 -4.86
C MET A 46 -7.33 -3.32 -4.77
N VAL A 47 -7.00 -4.57 -5.04
CA VAL A 47 -5.60 -5.03 -5.11
C VAL A 47 -4.88 -4.35 -6.27
N GLU A 48 -5.52 -4.25 -7.43
CA GLU A 48 -4.95 -3.54 -8.58
C GLU A 48 -4.72 -2.06 -8.26
N ARG A 49 -5.70 -1.39 -7.64
CA ARG A 49 -5.54 0.01 -7.18
C ARG A 49 -4.39 0.21 -6.20
N ILE A 50 -4.14 -0.76 -5.32
CA ILE A 50 -2.99 -0.73 -4.42
C ILE A 50 -1.70 -0.81 -5.23
N LYS A 51 -1.58 -1.76 -6.16
CA LYS A 51 -0.38 -1.94 -7.01
C LYS A 51 -0.06 -0.69 -7.83
N GLU A 52 -1.06 -0.06 -8.43
CA GLU A 52 -0.91 1.19 -9.19
C GLU A 52 -0.32 2.35 -8.36
N ARG A 53 -0.44 2.29 -7.02
CA ARG A 53 0.01 3.32 -6.08
C ARG A 53 1.30 2.93 -5.35
N ILE A 54 1.89 1.78 -5.68
CA ILE A 54 3.19 1.38 -5.12
C ILE A 54 4.30 2.13 -5.88
N VAL A 55 5.19 2.77 -5.13
CA VAL A 55 6.32 3.52 -5.67
C VAL A 55 7.65 2.88 -5.26
N ASP A 56 8.66 3.05 -6.10
CA ASP A 56 10.04 2.71 -5.72
C ASP A 56 10.63 3.82 -4.84
N VAL A 57 11.19 3.41 -3.71
CA VAL A 57 11.91 4.28 -2.80
C VAL A 57 13.37 3.85 -2.67
N ASP A 58 14.25 4.85 -2.59
CA ASP A 58 15.66 4.66 -2.28
C ASP A 58 15.87 4.41 -0.77
N ALA A 59 17.09 4.03 -0.37
CA ALA A 59 17.47 3.81 1.03
C ALA A 59 17.24 5.03 1.93
N LYS A 60 17.17 6.25 1.38
CA LYS A 60 16.84 7.49 2.10
C LYS A 60 15.34 7.81 2.14
N GLY A 61 14.48 6.93 1.62
CA GLY A 61 13.02 7.11 1.62
C GLY A 61 12.51 8.10 0.56
N THR A 62 13.36 8.47 -0.41
CA THR A 62 12.96 9.35 -1.51
C THR A 62 12.22 8.54 -2.56
N THR A 63 11.05 9.01 -2.99
CA THR A 63 10.33 8.45 -4.14
C THR A 63 11.11 8.69 -5.41
N LYS A 64 11.42 7.63 -6.15
CA LYS A 64 12.01 7.72 -7.48
C LYS A 64 10.86 7.89 -8.49
N HIS A 65 10.87 9.01 -9.23
CA HIS A 65 9.97 9.26 -10.36
C HIS A 65 10.49 8.58 -11.63
#